data_AF-A0A453F942-F1
#
_entry.id   AF-A0A453F942-F1
#
_cell.length_a   1.000
_cell.length_b   1.000
_cell.length_c   1.000
_cell.angle_alpha   90.00
_cell.angle_beta   90.00
_cell.angle_gamma   90.00
#
_symmetry.space_group_name_H-M   'P 1'
#
loop_
_entity.id
_entity.type
_entity.pdbx_description
1 polymer ?
#
loop_
_entity_poly.entity_id
_entity_poly.type
_entity_poly.pdbx_seq_one_letter_code
_entity_poly.pdbx_strand_id
1 'polypeptide(L)'
;MFHSSAIAAAREALMCGVPSIAISLNWKKDETKDNDFKDAAGLCLPLIHAALADIEKGTFLKGCLLNVGVPSSPAANKGFKLTKQSIYSPAQSWQAVSTSRPQPAAHFMGMHQSLGIQLAQLGKDASAAGAARRGNTQRKTVEVESVAAAGKQQAREVVKKSFRAEFIEKLHKDLDDDIDVRALENGFISVTPLNVHGHVEPELEAPASDWLSAAVAVSEEKEAPAT
;
A
#
# COMPACT_ATOMS: atom_id res chain seq x y z
N MET A 1 4.96 -0.55 6.36
CA MET A 1 5.79 -1.12 5.26
C MET A 1 5.52 -2.60 4.99
N PHE A 2 5.64 -3.52 5.96
CA PHE A 2 5.58 -4.98 5.73
C PHE A 2 4.27 -5.53 5.14
N HIS A 3 3.17 -4.78 5.19
CA HIS A 3 1.89 -5.15 4.58
C HIS A 3 1.61 -4.43 3.24
N SER A 4 2.57 -3.67 2.72
CA SER A 4 2.42 -2.95 1.45
C SER A 4 2.74 -3.85 0.26
N SER A 5 1.78 -4.00 -0.65
CA SER A 5 1.95 -4.78 -1.88
C SER A 5 2.95 -4.14 -2.85
N ALA A 6 2.98 -2.81 -2.94
CA ALA A 6 3.93 -2.10 -3.80
C ALA A 6 5.38 -2.32 -3.33
N ILE A 7 5.62 -2.25 -2.03
CA ILE A 7 6.95 -2.52 -1.45
C ILE A 7 7.30 -4.00 -1.56
N ALA A 8 6.33 -4.90 -1.40
CA ALA A 8 6.56 -6.33 -1.59
C ALA A 8 7.00 -6.65 -3.03
N ALA A 9 6.38 -6.04 -4.05
CA ALA A 9 6.77 -6.21 -5.44
C ALA A 9 8.17 -5.66 -5.73
N ALA A 10 8.51 -4.47 -5.22
CA ALA A 10 9.86 -3.92 -5.33
C ALA A 10 10.90 -4.80 -4.61
N ARG A 11 10.55 -5.36 -3.45
CA ARG A 11 11.43 -6.25 -2.70
C ARG A 11 11.72 -7.55 -3.46
N GLU A 12 10.72 -8.13 -4.11
CA GLU A 12 10.90 -9.30 -4.95
C GLU A 12 11.85 -9.01 -6.12
N ALA A 13 11.70 -7.85 -6.76
CA ALA A 13 12.62 -7.41 -7.81
C ALA A 13 14.06 -7.29 -7.28
N LEU A 14 14.25 -6.69 -6.10
CA LEU A 14 15.56 -6.60 -5.44
C LEU A 14 16.16 -7.99 -5.16
N MET A 15 15.35 -8.95 -4.68
CA MET A 15 15.80 -10.33 -4.45
C MET A 15 16.25 -11.02 -5.75
N CYS A 16 15.64 -10.66 -6.88
CA CYS A 16 16.05 -11.10 -8.21
C CYS A 16 17.25 -10.32 -8.79
N GLY A 17 17.83 -9.38 -8.04
CA GLY A 17 18.93 -8.53 -8.49
C GLY A 17 18.51 -7.42 -9.46
N VAL A 18 17.22 -7.09 -9.51
CA VAL A 18 16.65 -6.04 -10.37
C VAL A 18 16.48 -4.74 -9.57
N PRO A 19 17.03 -3.60 -10.03
CA PRO A 19 16.75 -2.29 -9.45
C PRO A 19 15.25 -1.99 -9.36
N SER A 20 14.80 -1.41 -8.26
CA SER A 20 13.37 -1.19 -8.04
C SER A 20 13.06 0.03 -7.18
N ILE A 21 11.92 0.65 -7.50
CA ILE A 21 11.37 1.81 -6.80
C ILE A 21 9.89 1.52 -6.52
N ALA A 22 9.45 1.73 -5.28
CA ALA A 22 8.04 1.74 -4.89
C ALA A 22 7.61 3.17 -4.64
N ILE A 23 6.56 3.65 -5.29
CA ILE A 23 6.05 5.02 -5.15
C ILE A 23 4.64 4.96 -4.56
N SER A 24 4.38 5.81 -3.57
CA SER A 24 3.06 5.92 -2.92
C SER A 24 2.70 7.37 -2.65
N LEU A 25 1.41 7.71 -2.82
CA LEU A 25 0.84 8.98 -2.39
C LEU A 25 0.19 8.77 -1.01
N ASN A 26 0.51 9.63 -0.04
CA ASN A 26 -0.09 9.62 1.29
C ASN A 26 -1.54 10.13 1.23
N TRP A 27 -2.43 9.30 0.70
CA TRP A 27 -3.83 9.64 0.49
C TRP A 27 -4.54 9.86 1.82
N LYS A 28 -5.10 11.05 2.00
CA LYS A 28 -5.98 11.36 3.13
C LYS A 28 -7.39 11.60 2.65
N LYS A 29 -8.32 10.88 3.27
CA LYS A 29 -9.75 11.05 3.02
C LYS A 29 -10.14 12.50 3.29
N ASP A 30 -10.89 13.10 2.38
CA ASP A 30 -11.39 14.48 2.45
C ASP A 30 -10.33 15.60 2.26
N GLU A 31 -9.04 15.25 2.14
CA GLU A 31 -7.95 16.20 1.82
C GLU A 31 -7.42 15.99 0.39
N THR A 32 -7.10 14.75 0.01
CA THR A 32 -6.49 14.40 -1.28
C THR A 32 -7.55 14.20 -2.37
N LYS A 33 -7.21 14.59 -3.60
CA LYS A 33 -8.07 14.53 -4.79
C LYS A 33 -7.42 13.68 -5.87
N ASP A 34 -8.22 13.17 -6.81
CA ASP A 34 -7.73 12.33 -7.90
C ASP A 34 -6.64 13.00 -8.76
N ASN A 35 -6.73 14.32 -8.96
CA ASN A 35 -5.72 15.07 -9.70
C ASN A 35 -4.35 15.07 -8.99
N ASP A 36 -4.31 14.90 -7.67
CA ASP A 36 -3.06 14.87 -6.90
C ASP A 36 -2.20 13.65 -7.29
N PHE A 37 -2.77 12.59 -7.86
CA PHE A 37 -1.98 11.49 -8.44
C PHE A 37 -1.12 11.94 -9.63
N LYS A 38 -1.65 12.84 -10.47
CA LYS A 38 -0.91 13.39 -11.61
C LYS A 38 0.25 14.22 -11.12
N ASP A 39 0.01 15.08 -10.14
CA ASP A 39 1.04 15.94 -9.55
C ASP A 39 2.11 15.11 -8.83
N ALA A 40 1.69 14.10 -8.05
CA ALA A 40 2.59 13.15 -7.40
C ALA A 40 3.47 12.39 -8.41
N ALA A 41 2.90 11.93 -9.52
CA ALA A 41 3.66 11.28 -10.58
C ALA A 41 4.67 12.24 -11.23
N GLY A 42 4.25 13.48 -11.50
CA GLY A 42 5.12 14.53 -12.03
C GLY A 42 6.32 14.80 -11.13
N LEU A 43 6.10 14.92 -9.82
CA LEU A 43 7.16 15.13 -8.83
C LEU A 43 8.14 13.96 -8.76
N CYS A 44 7.73 12.73 -9.08
CA CYS A 44 8.63 11.58 -9.03
C CYS A 44 9.47 11.40 -10.31
N LEU A 45 9.17 12.11 -11.40
CA LEU A 45 9.88 11.96 -12.69
C LEU A 45 11.40 12.19 -12.60
N PRO A 46 11.92 13.20 -11.87
CA PRO A 46 13.36 13.38 -11.75
C PRO A 46 14.07 12.15 -11.17
N LEU A 47 13.50 11.55 -10.12
CA LEU A 47 14.04 10.34 -9.51
C LEU A 47 14.01 9.15 -10.47
N ILE A 48 12.91 8.98 -11.22
CA ILE A 48 12.77 7.90 -12.20
C ILE A 48 13.79 8.07 -13.33
N HIS A 49 13.94 9.27 -13.88
CA HIS A 49 14.89 9.54 -14.96
C HIS A 49 16.35 9.35 -14.50
N ALA A 50 16.70 9.85 -13.31
CA ALA A 50 18.02 9.65 -12.73
C ALA A 50 18.31 8.16 -12.51
N ALA A 51 17.35 7.42 -11.94
CA ALA A 51 17.48 5.99 -11.74
C ALA A 51 17.70 5.24 -13.06
N LEU A 52 16.91 5.53 -14.09
CA LEU A 52 17.09 4.91 -15.41
C LEU A 52 18.48 5.20 -16.01
N ALA A 53 18.92 6.46 -15.98
CA ALA A 53 20.23 6.85 -16.50
C ALA A 53 21.38 6.16 -15.77
N ASP A 54 21.28 5.98 -14.46
CA ASP A 54 22.31 5.33 -13.65
C ASP A 54 22.25 3.79 -13.74
N ILE A 55 21.07 3.23 -13.98
CA ILE A 55 20.91 1.79 -14.27
C ILE A 55 21.62 1.45 -15.58
N GLU A 56 21.44 2.26 -16.62
CA GLU A 56 22.13 2.08 -17.92
C GLU A 56 23.66 2.14 -17.78
N LYS A 57 24.16 2.98 -16.87
CA LYS A 57 25.60 3.11 -16.56
C LYS A 57 26.11 2.07 -15.56
N GLY A 58 25.23 1.29 -14.93
CA GLY A 58 25.58 0.35 -13.88
C GLY A 58 26.00 0.99 -12.55
N THR A 59 25.70 2.27 -12.35
CA THR A 59 26.05 3.10 -11.18
C THR A 59 24.88 3.32 -10.21
N PHE A 60 23.68 2.84 -10.54
CA PHE A 60 22.54 2.91 -9.62
C PHE A 60 22.82 2.17 -8.31
N LEU A 61 22.17 2.62 -7.23
CA LEU A 61 22.30 2.07 -5.89
C LEU A 61 22.06 0.55 -5.90
N LYS A 62 22.97 -0.20 -5.25
CA LYS A 62 22.92 -1.66 -5.15
C LYS A 62 22.56 -2.09 -3.74
N GLY A 63 21.93 -3.26 -3.62
CA GLY A 63 21.56 -3.83 -2.32
C GLY A 63 20.33 -3.20 -1.67
N CYS A 64 19.67 -2.24 -2.33
CA CYS A 64 18.42 -1.66 -1.85
C CYS A 64 17.38 -1.44 -2.97
N LEU A 65 16.13 -1.34 -2.56
CA LEU A 65 15.04 -0.70 -3.29
C LEU A 65 14.81 0.70 -2.71
N LEU A 66 14.25 1.62 -3.50
CA LEU A 66 13.83 2.94 -3.01
C LEU A 66 12.32 2.97 -2.76
N ASN A 67 11.90 3.22 -1.53
CA ASN A 67 10.51 3.55 -1.22
C ASN A 67 10.34 5.07 -1.20
N VAL A 68 9.50 5.57 -2.09
CA VAL A 68 9.20 6.99 -2.26
C VAL A 68 7.78 7.25 -1.78
N GLY A 69 7.64 8.15 -0.81
CA GLY A 69 6.36 8.65 -0.33
C GLY A 69 6.16 10.10 -0.79
N VAL A 70 5.00 10.39 -1.38
CA VAL A 70 4.57 11.76 -1.70
C VAL A 70 3.59 12.23 -0.63
N PRO A 71 3.73 13.45 -0.08
CA PRO A 71 2.82 13.96 0.95
C PRO A 71 1.39 14.12 0.42
N SER A 72 0.41 14.25 1.32
CA SER A 72 -1.02 14.32 0.96
C SER A 72 -1.39 15.52 0.08
N SER A 73 -0.56 16.57 0.08
CA SER A 73 -0.65 17.73 -0.81
C SER A 73 0.62 17.87 -1.65
N PRO A 74 0.69 17.24 -2.83
CA PRO A 74 1.84 17.34 -3.73
C PRO A 74 2.16 18.78 -4.16
N ALA A 75 1.13 19.62 -4.34
CA ALA A 75 1.30 21.02 -4.74
C ALA A 75 2.06 21.87 -3.71
N ALA A 76 2.02 21.50 -2.43
CA ALA A 76 2.70 22.20 -1.33
C ALA A 76 3.98 21.47 -0.88
N ASN A 77 4.54 20.61 -1.73
CA ASN A 77 5.75 19.86 -1.39
C ASN A 77 6.94 20.82 -1.14
N LYS A 78 7.82 20.41 -0.22
CA LYS A 78 9.03 21.16 0.17
C LYS A 78 10.32 20.60 -0.44
N GLY A 79 10.20 19.72 -1.44
CA GLY A 79 11.31 18.96 -2.01
C GLY A 79 11.47 17.56 -1.41
N PHE A 80 12.60 16.95 -1.72
CA PHE A 80 12.93 15.57 -1.34
C PHE A 80 13.73 15.51 -0.05
N LYS A 81 13.52 14.44 0.72
CA LYS A 81 14.28 14.16 1.93
C LYS A 81 14.69 12.70 1.97
N LEU A 82 15.98 12.44 2.16
CA LEU A 82 16.46 11.10 2.50
C LEU A 82 15.94 10.75 3.90
N THR A 83 15.37 9.56 4.05
CA THR A 83 14.67 9.17 5.28
C THR A 83 15.01 7.75 5.70
N LYS A 84 14.81 7.48 6.99
CA LYS A 84 14.85 6.15 7.59
C LYS A 84 13.44 5.58 7.71
N GLN A 85 13.34 4.26 7.61
CA GLN A 85 12.05 3.59 7.75
C GLN A 85 11.53 3.75 9.17
N SER A 86 10.26 4.14 9.33
CA SER A 86 9.61 4.04 10.62
C SER A 86 9.48 2.59 11.09
N ILE A 87 9.76 2.37 12.38
CA ILE A 87 9.44 1.13 13.10
C ILE A 87 8.00 1.14 13.64
N TYR A 88 7.17 2.07 13.16
CA TYR A 88 5.82 2.28 13.66
C TYR A 88 4.87 1.15 13.23
N SER A 89 4.16 0.60 14.20
CA SER A 89 3.00 -0.27 13.99
C SER A 89 1.78 0.40 14.62
N PRO A 90 0.72 0.72 13.85
CA PRO A 90 -0.53 1.18 14.42
C PRO A 90 -1.05 0.18 15.46
N ALA A 91 -1.65 0.69 16.53
CA ALA A 91 -2.26 -0.19 17.51
C ALA A 91 -3.46 -0.88 16.87
N GLN A 92 -3.46 -2.20 16.86
CA GLN A 92 -4.57 -2.99 16.32
C GLN A 92 -5.56 -3.32 17.43
N SER A 93 -6.84 -3.07 17.18
CA SER A 93 -7.95 -3.49 18.05
C SER A 93 -8.88 -4.42 17.28
N TRP A 94 -9.61 -5.26 18.01
CA TRP A 94 -10.59 -6.18 17.44
C TRP A 94 -11.97 -5.85 18.00
N GLN A 95 -12.87 -5.42 17.12
CA GLN A 95 -14.26 -5.16 17.48
C GLN A 95 -15.11 -6.38 17.12
N ALA A 96 -15.85 -6.93 18.08
CA ALA A 96 -16.85 -7.95 17.80
C ALA A 96 -17.97 -7.34 16.95
N VAL A 97 -18.30 -7.99 15.84
CA VAL A 97 -19.36 -7.54 14.92
C VAL A 97 -20.45 -8.60 14.87
N SER A 98 -21.71 -8.19 14.99
CA SER A 98 -22.82 -9.13 14.85
C SER A 98 -22.91 -9.64 13.41
N THR A 99 -23.23 -10.92 13.25
CA THR A 99 -23.48 -11.54 11.93
C THR A 99 -24.88 -11.22 11.40
N SER A 100 -25.70 -10.46 12.15
CA SER A 100 -27.03 -10.04 11.73
C SER A 100 -26.91 -9.00 10.61
N ARG A 101 -26.99 -9.46 9.37
CA ARG A 101 -27.22 -8.61 8.20
C ARG A 101 -28.47 -7.76 8.48
N PRO A 102 -28.42 -6.42 8.43
CA PRO A 102 -29.65 -5.63 8.32
C PRO A 102 -30.35 -6.11 7.04
N GLN A 103 -31.57 -6.62 7.16
CA GLN A 103 -32.37 -6.84 5.96
C GLN A 103 -32.45 -5.49 5.23
N PRO A 104 -32.12 -5.41 3.92
CA PRO A 104 -32.37 -4.18 3.20
C PRO A 104 -33.86 -3.90 3.33
N ALA A 105 -34.20 -2.73 3.86
CA ALA A 105 -35.58 -2.27 3.97
C ALA A 105 -36.27 -2.53 2.63
N ALA A 106 -37.25 -3.42 2.63
CA ALA A 106 -38.04 -3.81 1.47
C ALA A 106 -39.00 -2.68 1.01
N HIS A 107 -38.61 -1.42 1.18
CA HIS A 107 -39.43 -0.24 0.90
C HIS A 107 -38.61 0.88 0.27
N PHE A 108 -38.06 0.63 -0.91
CA PHE A 108 -37.85 1.70 -1.89
C PHE A 108 -38.14 1.15 -3.29
N MET A 109 -39.43 0.99 -3.60
CA MET A 109 -39.91 0.77 -4.96
C MET A 109 -40.05 2.14 -5.65
N GLY A 110 -38.95 2.65 -6.17
CA GLY A 110 -38.93 3.72 -7.17
C GLY A 110 -38.65 3.12 -8.55
N MET A 111 -39.62 3.21 -9.46
CA MET A 111 -39.74 2.50 -10.75
C MET A 111 -38.73 2.90 -11.84
N HIS A 112 -37.42 2.96 -11.55
CA HIS A 112 -36.41 3.17 -12.59
C HIS A 112 -35.13 2.38 -12.27
N GLN A 113 -35.15 1.06 -12.53
CA GLN A 113 -33.91 0.29 -12.54
C GLN A 113 -33.10 0.70 -13.77
N SER A 114 -31.98 1.39 -13.53
CA SER A 114 -31.04 1.72 -14.60
C SER A 114 -30.45 0.43 -15.18
N LEU A 115 -30.19 0.42 -16.49
CA LEU A 115 -29.62 -0.70 -17.24
C LEU A 115 -28.37 -1.31 -16.56
N GLY A 116 -27.59 -0.49 -15.85
CA GLY A 116 -26.42 -0.93 -15.08
C GLY A 116 -26.73 -1.87 -13.91
N ILE A 117 -27.88 -1.70 -13.23
CA ILE A 117 -28.29 -2.60 -12.13
C ILE A 117 -28.74 -3.96 -12.69
N GLN A 118 -29.42 -3.97 -13.83
CA GLN A 118 -29.80 -5.20 -14.52
C GLN A 118 -28.56 -6.00 -14.98
N LEU A 119 -27.54 -5.32 -15.51
CA LEU A 119 -26.26 -5.93 -15.90
C LEU A 119 -25.49 -6.52 -14.71
N ALA A 120 -25.42 -5.81 -13.58
CA ALA A 120 -24.78 -6.32 -12.37
C ALA A 120 -25.49 -7.57 -11.81
N GLN A 121 -26.83 -7.58 -11.85
CA GLN A 121 -27.62 -8.74 -11.45
C GLN A 121 -27.39 -9.92 -12.41
N LEU A 122 -27.36 -9.68 -13.73
CA LEU A 122 -27.03 -10.71 -14.73
C LEU A 122 -25.63 -11.31 -14.51
N GLY A 123 -24.62 -10.47 -14.21
CA GLY A 123 -23.26 -10.91 -13.93
C GLY A 123 -23.14 -11.76 -12.66
N LYS A 124 -23.93 -11.42 -11.63
CA LYS A 124 -24.03 -12.20 -10.38
C LYS A 124 -24.70 -13.55 -10.62
N ASP A 125 -25.79 -13.59 -11.38
CA ASP A 125 -26.51 -14.83 -11.67
C ASP A 125 -25.70 -15.74 -12.61
N ALA A 126 -24.97 -15.16 -13.58
CA ALA A 126 -24.00 -15.89 -14.41
C ALA A 126 -22.83 -16.45 -13.59
N SER A 127 -22.31 -15.70 -12.60
CA SER A 127 -21.27 -16.18 -11.68
C SER A 127 -21.77 -17.32 -10.79
N ALA A 128 -23.00 -17.23 -10.28
CA ALA A 128 -23.63 -18.29 -9.48
C ALA A 128 -23.88 -19.56 -10.33
N ALA A 129 -24.36 -19.41 -11.56
CA ALA A 129 -24.54 -20.52 -12.50
C ALA A 129 -23.20 -21.14 -12.94
N GLY A 130 -22.15 -20.32 -13.11
CA GLY A 130 -20.79 -20.79 -13.40
C GLY A 130 -20.16 -21.54 -12.22
N ALA A 131 -20.41 -21.10 -10.98
CA ALA A 131 -19.98 -21.78 -9.77
C ALA A 131 -20.73 -23.10 -9.53
N ALA A 132 -22.02 -23.17 -9.86
CA ALA A 132 -22.83 -24.39 -9.74
C ALA A 132 -22.37 -25.52 -10.67
N ARG A 133 -21.71 -25.21 -11.80
CA ARG A 133 -21.19 -26.22 -12.73
C ARG A 133 -19.93 -26.94 -12.22
N ARG A 134 -19.32 -26.52 -11.10
CA ARG A 134 -18.26 -27.28 -10.42
C ARG A 134 -18.79 -28.20 -9.30
N GLY A 135 -20.10 -28.39 -9.22
CA GLY A 135 -20.78 -29.10 -8.14
C GLY A 135 -20.91 -30.62 -8.28
N ASN A 136 -19.99 -31.32 -8.97
CA ASN A 136 -20.04 -32.80 -8.96
C ASN A 136 -18.69 -33.50 -8.77
N THR A 137 -17.75 -32.85 -8.08
CA THR A 137 -16.56 -33.55 -7.59
C THR A 137 -16.50 -33.33 -6.09
N GLN A 138 -16.86 -34.37 -5.33
CA GLN A 138 -16.63 -34.43 -3.89
C GLN A 138 -15.12 -34.28 -3.62
N ARG A 139 -14.66 -33.05 -3.39
CA ARG A 139 -13.44 -32.81 -2.63
C ARG A 139 -13.89 -32.44 -1.22
N LYS A 140 -13.68 -33.38 -0.30
CA LYS A 140 -13.68 -33.11 1.15
C LYS A 140 -12.74 -31.94 1.40
N THR A 141 -13.29 -30.77 1.70
CA THR A 141 -12.54 -29.72 2.39
C THR A 141 -12.30 -30.25 3.80
N VAL A 142 -11.08 -30.72 4.04
CA VAL A 142 -10.63 -31.05 5.39
C VAL A 142 -10.24 -29.75 6.05
N GLU A 143 -11.17 -29.14 6.78
CA GLU A 143 -10.84 -28.09 7.75
C GLU A 143 -10.17 -28.79 8.94
N VAL A 144 -8.87 -28.52 9.13
CA VAL A 144 -8.10 -29.10 10.23
C VAL A 144 -8.52 -28.40 11.51
N GLU A 145 -9.38 -29.06 12.29
CA GLU A 145 -9.79 -28.67 13.63
C GLU A 145 -8.65 -28.98 14.60
N SER A 146 -8.14 -27.98 15.33
CA SER A 146 -7.23 -28.21 16.46
C SER A 146 -8.04 -28.73 17.63
N VAL A 147 -8.00 -30.05 17.88
CA VAL A 147 -8.81 -30.69 18.93
C VAL A 147 -7.92 -31.03 20.13
N ALA A 148 -8.16 -30.36 21.26
CA ALA A 148 -7.82 -30.91 22.57
C ALA A 148 -9.05 -31.66 23.14
N ALA A 149 -8.92 -32.99 23.18
CA ALA A 149 -9.65 -33.98 23.98
C ALA A 149 -11.18 -34.22 23.79
N ALA A 150 -11.44 -35.38 23.16
CA ALA A 150 -12.36 -36.45 23.54
C ALA A 150 -13.57 -36.16 24.44
N GLY A 151 -14.76 -36.10 23.82
CA GLY A 151 -16.06 -36.24 24.48
C GLY A 151 -17.19 -36.37 23.45
N LYS A 152 -18.20 -37.21 23.73
CA LYS A 152 -19.33 -37.56 22.84
C LYS A 152 -19.94 -36.34 22.11
N GLN A 153 -20.18 -36.49 20.80
CA GLN A 153 -20.83 -35.49 19.94
C GLN A 153 -22.28 -35.23 20.39
N GLN A 154 -22.47 -34.23 21.25
CA GLN A 154 -23.75 -33.51 21.31
C GLN A 154 -23.79 -32.52 20.15
N ALA A 155 -24.95 -32.32 19.54
CA ALA A 155 -25.19 -31.26 18.56
C ALA A 155 -25.00 -29.90 19.26
N ARG A 156 -23.76 -29.45 19.35
CA ARG A 156 -23.38 -28.13 19.86
C ARG A 156 -23.82 -27.11 18.82
N GLU A 157 -24.66 -26.17 19.23
CA GLU A 157 -24.95 -24.99 18.42
C GLU A 157 -23.64 -24.22 18.19
N VAL A 158 -23.13 -24.27 16.96
CA VAL A 158 -21.90 -23.57 16.57
C VAL A 158 -22.26 -22.11 16.32
N VAL A 159 -22.06 -21.25 17.32
CA VAL A 159 -22.27 -19.80 17.19
C VAL A 159 -21.06 -19.19 16.46
N LYS A 160 -21.25 -18.76 15.22
CA LYS A 160 -20.22 -18.03 14.46
C LYS A 160 -20.07 -16.61 15.01
N LYS A 161 -18.89 -16.29 15.55
CA LYS A 161 -18.50 -14.93 15.96
C LYS A 161 -17.63 -14.29 14.88
N SER A 162 -17.94 -13.06 14.51
CA SER A 162 -17.15 -12.27 13.57
C SER A 162 -16.46 -11.12 14.29
N PHE A 163 -15.23 -10.80 13.90
CA PHE A 163 -14.47 -9.69 14.44
C PHE A 163 -13.94 -8.84 13.29
N ARG A 164 -13.99 -7.52 13.45
CA ARG A 164 -13.34 -6.55 12.57
C ARG A 164 -12.05 -6.10 13.23
N ALA A 165 -10.94 -6.18 12.50
CA ALA A 165 -9.70 -5.53 12.90
C ALA A 165 -9.80 -4.04 12.54
N GLU A 166 -9.51 -3.17 13.51
CA GLU A 166 -9.40 -1.73 13.33
C GLU A 166 -7.99 -1.27 13.71
N PHE A 167 -7.44 -0.34 12.94
CA PHE A 167 -6.14 0.26 13.23
C PHE A 167 -6.36 1.64 13.83
N ILE A 168 -5.79 1.86 15.00
CA ILE A 168 -5.84 3.14 15.69
C ILE A 168 -4.56 3.89 15.34
N GLU A 169 -4.68 4.91 14.50
CA GLU A 169 -3.59 5.85 14.25
C GLU A 169 -3.34 6.68 15.50
N LYS A 170 -2.15 6.54 16.07
CA LYS A 170 -1.67 7.43 17.13
C LYS A 170 -0.73 8.45 16.52
N LEU A 171 -1.11 9.73 16.65
CA LEU A 171 -0.21 10.85 16.36
C LEU A 171 0.91 10.85 17.41
N HIS A 172 2.12 10.51 17.02
CA HIS A 172 3.29 10.63 17.89
C HIS A 172 3.96 11.96 17.63
N LYS A 173 4.36 12.68 18.69
CA LYS A 173 5.00 14.00 18.60
C LYS A 173 6.53 13.94 18.58
N ASP A 174 7.12 12.80 18.97
CA ASP A 174 8.55 12.68 19.25
C ASP A 174 9.30 11.82 18.23
N LEU A 175 8.85 11.80 16.97
CA LEU A 175 9.62 11.16 15.89
C LEU A 175 10.65 12.14 15.35
N ASP A 176 11.87 11.66 15.11
CA ASP A 176 12.90 12.40 14.39
C ASP A 176 12.38 12.83 13.01
N ASP A 177 12.84 14.00 12.57
CA ASP A 177 12.46 14.61 11.30
C ASP A 177 12.95 13.79 10.09
N ASP A 178 13.95 12.91 10.27
CA ASP A 178 14.46 12.00 9.24
C ASP A 178 13.65 10.70 9.09
N ILE A 179 12.59 10.50 9.88
CA ILE A 179 11.69 9.35 9.74
C ILE A 179 10.71 9.57 8.58
N ASP A 180 10.51 8.53 7.75
CA ASP A 180 9.67 8.56 6.55
C ASP A 180 8.27 9.17 6.78
N VAL A 181 7.53 8.73 7.79
CA VAL A 181 6.20 9.25 8.11
C VAL A 181 6.23 10.70 8.57
N ARG A 182 7.25 11.10 9.34
CA ARG A 182 7.42 12.48 9.81
C ARG A 182 7.75 13.42 8.66
N ALA A 183 8.60 13.00 7.73
CA ALA A 183 8.92 13.75 6.53
C ALA A 183 7.65 14.05 5.70
N LEU A 184 6.78 13.04 5.52
CA LEU A 184 5.51 13.20 4.82
C LEU A 184 4.56 14.15 5.54
N GLU A 185 4.43 14.04 6.85
CA GLU A 185 3.63 14.96 7.68
C GLU A 185 4.14 16.40 7.60
N ASN A 186 5.46 16.57 7.47
CA ASN A 186 6.11 17.86 7.32
C ASN A 186 6.06 18.41 5.88
N GLY A 187 5.49 17.67 4.92
CA GLY A 187 5.32 18.10 3.52
C GLY A 187 6.53 17.84 2.61
N PHE A 188 7.46 16.98 3.02
CA PHE A 188 8.56 16.52 2.18
C PHE A 188 8.18 15.23 1.46
N ILE A 189 8.75 15.03 0.27
CA ILE A 189 8.75 13.73 -0.41
C ILE A 189 9.80 12.87 0.30
N SER A 190 9.38 11.76 0.90
CA SER A 190 10.30 10.84 1.57
C SER A 190 10.95 9.93 0.54
N VAL A 191 12.27 9.76 0.64
CA VAL A 191 13.03 8.76 -0.11
C VAL A 191 13.72 7.86 0.90
N THR A 192 13.25 6.62 1.01
CA THR A 192 13.71 5.65 2.00
C THR A 192 14.38 4.47 1.28
N PRO A 193 15.72 4.36 1.30
CA PRO A 193 16.40 3.15 0.88
C PRO A 193 16.03 1.99 1.80
N LEU A 194 15.78 0.81 1.24
CA LEU A 194 15.35 -0.39 1.98
C LEU A 194 16.04 -1.63 1.43
N ASN A 195 16.53 -2.51 2.29
CA ASN A 195 17.04 -3.82 1.86
C ASN A 195 15.94 -4.90 1.95
N VAL A 196 16.31 -6.15 1.64
CA VAL A 196 15.41 -7.32 1.71
C VAL A 196 14.86 -7.58 3.13
N HIS A 197 15.52 -7.08 4.17
CA HIS A 197 15.08 -7.18 5.57
C HIS A 197 14.25 -5.97 6.02
N GLY A 198 14.25 -4.87 5.27
CA GLY A 198 13.58 -3.62 5.61
C GLY A 198 14.41 -2.63 6.43
N HIS A 199 15.73 -2.79 6.53
CA HIS A 199 16.60 -1.77 7.13
C HIS A 199 17.92 -1.75 6.39
N VAL A 200 18.40 -0.57 6.02
CA VAL A 200 19.62 -0.45 5.22
C VAL A 200 20.84 -0.31 6.11
N GLU A 201 21.94 -0.96 5.71
CA GLU A 201 23.22 -0.83 6.41
C GLU A 201 23.73 0.63 6.35
N PRO A 202 24.41 1.12 7.39
CA PRO A 202 24.94 2.50 7.43
C PRO A 202 25.80 2.87 6.22
N GLU A 203 26.44 1.88 5.60
CA GLU A 203 27.31 2.01 4.43
C GLU A 203 26.59 2.55 3.18
N LEU A 204 25.26 2.41 3.11
CA LEU A 204 24.47 2.90 1.98
C LEU A 204 23.89 4.31 2.21
N GLU A 205 24.00 4.86 3.43
CA GLU A 205 23.46 6.20 3.73
C GLU A 205 24.14 7.28 2.89
N ALA A 206 25.47 7.29 2.85
CA ALA A 206 26.23 8.27 2.07
C ALA A 206 25.98 8.11 0.54
N PRO A 207 26.11 6.90 -0.07
CA PRO A 207 25.76 6.70 -1.47
C PRO A 207 24.33 7.13 -1.82
N ALA A 208 23.35 6.82 -0.96
CA ALA A 208 21.96 7.20 -1.20
C ALA A 208 21.75 8.72 -1.10
N SER A 209 22.42 9.38 -0.16
CA SER A 209 22.41 10.84 -0.02
C SER A 209 23.04 11.53 -1.24
N ASP A 210 24.20 11.05 -1.69
CA ASP A 210 24.90 11.59 -2.86
C ASP A 210 24.07 11.40 -4.12
N TRP A 211 23.50 10.19 -4.30
CA TRP A 211 22.63 9.88 -5.42
C TRP A 211 21.38 10.76 -5.45
N LEU A 212 20.70 10.91 -4.31
CA LEU A 212 19.50 11.75 -4.22
C LEU A 212 19.83 13.21 -4.55
N SER A 213 20.94 13.73 -4.03
CA SER A 213 21.39 15.11 -4.30
C SER A 213 21.66 15.31 -5.79
N ALA A 214 22.32 14.36 -6.45
CA ALA A 214 22.57 14.40 -7.89
C ALA A 214 21.26 14.29 -8.70
N ALA A 215 20.34 13.40 -8.31
CA ALA A 215 19.08 13.19 -8.98
C ALA A 215 18.19 14.45 -8.98
N VAL A 216 18.20 15.20 -7.88
CA VAL A 216 17.42 16.44 -7.73
C VAL A 216 18.09 17.64 -8.41
N ALA A 217 19.42 17.71 -8.44
CA ALA A 217 20.15 18.79 -9.13
C ALA A 217 19.90 18.78 -10.66
N VAL A 218 19.81 17.60 -11.27
CA VAL A 218 19.57 17.46 -12.73
C VAL A 218 18.18 17.97 -13.14
N SER A 219 17.20 17.98 -12.24
CA SER A 219 15.89 18.60 -12.51
C SER A 219 15.95 20.13 -12.57
N GLU A 220 16.73 20.77 -11.70
CA GLU A 220 16.80 22.24 -11.63
C GLU A 220 17.48 22.83 -12.87
N GLU A 221 18.50 22.16 -13.42
CA GLU A 221 19.18 22.60 -14.66
C GLU A 221 18.27 22.52 -15.90
N LYS A 222 17.29 21.61 -15.92
CA LYS A 222 16.38 21.42 -17.07
C LYS A 222 15.18 22.38 -17.05
N GLU A 223 14.92 23.03 -15.92
CA GLU A 223 13.86 24.02 -15.74
C GLU A 223 14.35 25.47 -15.87
N ALA A 224 15.68 25.69 -15.98
CA ALA A 224 16.26 26.99 -16.27
C ALA A 224 15.91 27.44 -17.70
N PRO A 225 15.36 28.65 -17.91
CA PRO A 225 15.07 29.14 -19.24
C PRO A 225 16.39 29.34 -20.00
N ALA A 226 16.47 28.80 -21.22
CA ALA A 226 17.53 29.14 -22.16
C ALA A 226 17.48 30.66 -22.40
N THR A 227 18.47 31.37 -21.84
CA THR A 227 18.74 32.79 -22.11
C THR A 227 18.95 33.09 -23.58
#